data_AF-A0A932WDB6-F1
#
_entry.id   AF-A0A932WDB6-F1
#
_cell.length_a   1.000
_cell.length_b   1.000
_cell.length_c   1.000
_cell.angle_alpha   90.00
_cell.angle_beta   90.00
_cell.angle_gamma   90.00
#
_symmetry.space_group_name_H-M   'P 1'
#
loop_
_entity.id
_entity.type
_entity.pdbx_description
1 polymer ?
#
loop_
_entity_poly.entity_id
_entity_poly.type
_entity_poly.pdbx_seq_one_letter_code
_entity_poly.pdbx_strand_id
1 'polypeptide(L)'
;MQKNLPDKEFFIGKPLPGMEHYVIDVYINSGGNAHMFRAYSSALNNYMACKIIPKANLPINKLGQDAWFIEPQKANSLRNHMVVKCNHHLLWKDDTKGIDCFVLCYEYVKGENLAEYIKNNKKEISIEFILDFLKSVLELLIEMKGKGIKHEDMHSRNILIESPNEFQIKPKTAFRVTDFGVWPTSGDFWITDDYEQLAITLKELLECVNYSSDGITSKEKFIFNFLDKQFKRHLVEHDPIRDPIARQPELLYKKLDNLDKEFTRLEKNTLSIKLVSPFDGLSCEQISEDSTLKALYSDKFLGLEYIQHLNNLMLTGPRGCGKSTVFKSLSLRHRVLVDDDKPENVKYIGIYYNCNSDLYFAFPRYRLPDDNAAYELPLYYITATLLIEVLDTIKIWAMRHFEKIFLEVEQRVSKMLWEVLEITPPQQPNANSFMTIIAWLANERKNVAGKYRLSNIPDYNKDKTFFNP
;
A
#
# COMPACT_ATOMS: atom_id res chain seq x y z
N MET A 1 -1.99 -15.18 21.12
CA MET A 1 -1.64 -16.36 21.96
C MET A 1 -1.95 -17.61 21.15
N GLN A 2 -0.96 -18.48 20.94
CA GLN A 2 -1.16 -19.81 20.36
C GLN A 2 -1.99 -20.64 21.34
N LYS A 3 -3.19 -21.09 20.96
CA LYS A 3 -4.03 -21.93 21.81
C LYS A 3 -3.83 -23.40 21.43
N ASN A 4 -3.69 -24.28 22.42
CA ASN A 4 -3.74 -25.75 22.31
C ASN A 4 -2.92 -26.41 21.17
N LEU A 5 -1.79 -25.81 20.77
CA LEU A 5 -0.91 -26.41 19.77
C LEU A 5 -0.10 -27.57 20.40
N PRO A 6 -0.13 -28.79 19.82
CA PRO A 6 0.69 -29.90 20.27
C PRO A 6 2.18 -29.62 20.08
N ASP A 7 3.04 -30.40 20.71
CA ASP A 7 4.49 -30.30 20.44
C ASP A 7 4.77 -30.66 18.97
N LYS A 8 5.38 -29.72 18.23
CA LYS A 8 5.70 -29.88 16.81
C LYS A 8 6.65 -31.05 16.54
N GLU A 9 7.54 -31.35 17.48
CA GLU A 9 8.53 -32.44 17.35
C GLU A 9 7.85 -33.81 17.35
N PHE A 10 6.63 -33.92 17.89
CA PHE A 10 5.86 -35.16 17.83
C PHE A 10 5.60 -35.63 16.39
N PHE A 11 5.44 -34.70 15.45
CA PHE A 11 5.02 -35.02 14.09
C PHE A 11 6.20 -35.34 13.16
N ILE A 12 7.40 -34.82 13.43
CA ILE A 12 8.57 -35.02 12.58
C ILE A 12 8.96 -36.51 12.52
N GLY A 13 9.22 -37.00 11.31
CA GLY A 13 9.58 -38.38 11.04
C GLY A 13 8.41 -39.37 11.07
N LYS A 14 7.18 -38.92 11.32
CA LYS A 14 6.00 -39.80 11.34
C LYS A 14 5.27 -39.84 9.99
N PRO A 15 4.72 -41.00 9.61
CA PRO A 15 3.84 -41.11 8.45
C PRO A 15 2.51 -40.39 8.71
N LEU A 16 1.92 -39.83 7.64
CA LEU A 16 0.55 -39.33 7.68
C LEU A 16 -0.44 -40.51 7.83
N PRO A 17 -1.42 -40.43 8.74
CA PRO A 17 -2.42 -41.49 8.92
C PRO A 17 -3.20 -41.78 7.62
N GLY A 18 -3.23 -43.03 7.15
CA GLY A 18 -3.90 -43.42 5.91
C GLY A 18 -3.17 -42.99 4.62
N MET A 19 -2.01 -42.35 4.75
CA MET A 19 -1.10 -42.00 3.66
C MET A 19 0.33 -42.31 4.09
N GLU A 20 0.59 -43.56 4.43
CA GLU A 20 1.83 -43.99 5.11
C GLU A 20 3.10 -43.76 4.26
N HIS A 21 2.93 -43.61 2.95
CA HIS A 21 3.99 -43.28 2.01
C HIS A 21 4.41 -41.81 2.05
N TYR A 22 3.70 -40.93 2.77
CA TYR A 22 4.10 -39.56 3.07
C TYR A 22 4.57 -39.47 4.53
N VAL A 23 5.83 -39.07 4.71
CA VAL A 23 6.43 -38.88 6.03
C VAL A 23 6.69 -37.39 6.24
N ILE A 24 6.26 -36.85 7.38
CA ILE A 24 6.56 -35.46 7.76
C ILE A 24 8.07 -35.31 7.94
N ASP A 25 8.69 -34.43 7.16
CA ASP A 25 10.15 -34.27 7.13
C ASP A 25 10.61 -32.93 7.71
N VAL A 26 9.85 -31.85 7.50
CA VAL A 26 10.25 -30.50 7.88
C VAL A 26 9.09 -29.72 8.50
N TYR A 27 9.34 -29.07 9.64
CA TYR A 27 8.47 -28.03 10.18
C TYR A 27 8.65 -26.73 9.38
N ILE A 28 7.54 -26.14 8.91
CA ILE A 28 7.57 -24.90 8.13
C ILE A 28 7.29 -23.70 9.04
N ASN A 29 6.11 -23.64 9.65
CA ASN A 29 5.68 -22.51 10.48
C ASN A 29 4.49 -22.88 11.39
N SER A 30 4.11 -21.98 12.29
CA SER A 30 2.93 -22.09 13.15
C SER A 30 2.12 -20.81 13.10
N GLY A 31 0.82 -20.94 12.86
CA GLY A 31 -0.15 -19.88 13.09
C GLY A 31 -0.65 -19.87 14.53
N GLY A 32 -1.69 -19.08 14.81
CA GLY A 32 -2.36 -19.08 16.12
C GLY A 32 -3.08 -20.39 16.43
N ASN A 33 -3.54 -21.10 15.39
CA ASN A 33 -4.47 -22.23 15.50
C ASN A 33 -3.96 -23.53 14.86
N ALA A 34 -2.85 -23.52 14.14
CA ALA A 34 -2.35 -24.68 13.40
C ALA A 34 -0.83 -24.67 13.24
N HIS A 35 -0.25 -25.85 13.03
CA HIS A 35 1.11 -26.03 12.55
C HIS A 35 1.13 -26.36 11.05
N MET A 36 2.13 -25.85 10.34
CA MET A 36 2.41 -26.17 8.95
C MET A 36 3.68 -27.01 8.86
N PHE A 37 3.59 -28.13 8.17
CA PHE A 37 4.71 -29.04 7.91
C PHE A 37 4.83 -29.33 6.42
N ARG A 38 6.00 -29.80 6.01
CA ARG A 38 6.21 -30.50 4.76
C ARG A 38 6.24 -32.00 5.04
N ALA A 39 5.65 -32.76 4.12
CA ALA A 39 5.78 -34.20 4.06
C ALA A 39 6.36 -34.60 2.71
N TYR A 40 7.17 -35.65 2.69
CA TYR A 40 7.79 -36.19 1.48
C TYR A 40 7.34 -37.64 1.28
N SER A 41 7.05 -37.99 0.02
CA SER A 41 6.89 -39.37 -0.40
C SER A 41 8.03 -39.82 -1.29
N SER A 42 8.79 -40.81 -0.84
CA SER A 42 9.82 -41.46 -1.66
C SER A 42 9.22 -42.31 -2.79
N ALA A 43 8.04 -42.88 -2.57
CA ALA A 43 7.34 -43.71 -3.56
C ALA A 43 6.84 -42.89 -4.75
N LEU A 44 6.33 -41.69 -4.50
CA LEU A 44 5.83 -40.77 -5.53
C LEU A 44 6.86 -39.71 -5.96
N ASN A 45 7.98 -39.64 -5.24
CA ASN A 45 9.01 -38.60 -5.37
C ASN A 45 8.43 -37.18 -5.40
N ASN A 46 7.54 -36.86 -4.46
CA ASN A 46 6.88 -35.57 -4.40
C ASN A 46 6.67 -35.08 -2.95
N TYR A 47 6.33 -33.80 -2.82
CA TYR A 47 6.12 -33.13 -1.53
C TYR A 47 4.67 -32.70 -1.34
N MET A 48 4.27 -32.57 -0.08
CA MET A 48 2.96 -32.10 0.34
C MET A 48 3.09 -31.12 1.51
N ALA A 49 2.25 -30.10 1.56
CA ALA A 49 2.13 -29.20 2.71
C ALA A 49 1.01 -29.70 3.62
N CYS A 50 1.29 -29.91 4.90
CA CYS A 50 0.35 -30.44 5.88
C CYS A 50 0.04 -29.40 6.95
N LYS A 51 -1.21 -28.92 6.96
CA LYS A 51 -1.74 -28.01 7.99
C LYS A 51 -2.41 -28.84 9.08
N ILE A 52 -1.78 -28.94 10.24
CA ILE A 52 -2.25 -29.70 11.39
C ILE A 52 -2.99 -28.77 12.35
N ILE A 53 -4.29 -28.99 12.51
CA ILE A 53 -5.21 -28.15 13.25
C ILE A 53 -5.77 -28.96 14.43
N PRO A 54 -5.46 -28.59 15.69
CA PRO A 54 -6.04 -29.24 16.86
C PRO A 54 -7.56 -29.06 16.88
N LYS A 55 -8.32 -30.13 17.16
CA LYS A 55 -9.78 -30.04 17.24
C LYS A 55 -10.25 -29.03 18.28
N ALA A 56 -9.52 -28.90 19.38
CA ALA A 56 -9.80 -27.93 20.43
C ALA A 56 -9.71 -26.46 19.96
N ASN A 57 -9.07 -26.19 18.82
CA ASN A 57 -8.96 -24.85 18.23
C ASN A 57 -10.07 -24.55 17.21
N LEU A 58 -10.91 -25.53 16.87
CA LEU A 58 -11.99 -25.33 15.91
C LEU A 58 -13.23 -24.78 16.63
N PRO A 59 -13.82 -23.68 16.14
CA PRO A 59 -15.04 -23.17 16.72
C PRO A 59 -16.18 -24.15 16.48
N ILE A 60 -17.00 -24.37 17.52
CA ILE A 60 -18.25 -25.11 17.40
C ILE A 60 -19.23 -24.19 16.66
N ASN A 61 -19.54 -24.51 15.40
CA ASN A 61 -20.51 -23.73 14.64
C ASN A 61 -21.95 -24.06 15.09
N LYS A 62 -22.86 -23.07 15.05
CA LYS A 62 -24.28 -23.20 15.46
C LYS A 62 -25.15 -24.11 14.56
N LEU A 63 -24.61 -24.57 13.43
CA LEU A 63 -25.26 -25.35 12.36
C LEU A 63 -24.69 -26.79 12.23
N GLY A 64 -23.77 -27.21 13.09
CA GLY A 64 -23.15 -28.55 13.04
C GLY A 64 -22.23 -28.79 11.83
N GLN A 65 -21.78 -27.75 11.12
CA GLN A 65 -20.78 -27.91 10.06
C GLN A 65 -19.37 -27.76 10.62
N ASP A 66 -18.50 -28.66 10.16
CA ASP A 66 -17.09 -28.72 10.46
C ASP A 66 -16.36 -27.48 9.92
N ALA A 67 -16.11 -26.50 10.80
CA ALA A 67 -15.53 -25.20 10.44
C ALA A 67 -14.15 -25.29 9.74
N TRP A 68 -13.45 -26.42 9.90
CA TRP A 68 -12.18 -26.70 9.24
C TRP A 68 -12.31 -26.94 7.73
N PHE A 69 -13.50 -27.33 7.24
CA PHE A 69 -13.72 -27.69 5.84
C PHE A 69 -13.96 -26.48 4.92
N ILE A 70 -14.32 -25.33 5.48
CA ILE A 70 -14.67 -24.13 4.71
C ILE A 70 -13.49 -23.68 3.82
N GLU A 71 -12.28 -23.69 4.36
CA GLU A 71 -11.08 -23.26 3.64
C GLU A 71 -10.76 -24.17 2.44
N PRO A 72 -10.62 -25.51 2.61
CA PRO A 72 -10.52 -26.43 1.48
C PRO A 72 -11.66 -26.31 0.47
N GLN A 73 -12.90 -26.14 0.94
CA GLN A 73 -14.07 -26.04 0.07
C GLN A 73 -13.98 -24.80 -0.84
N LYS A 74 -13.67 -23.63 -0.28
CA LYS A 74 -13.44 -22.40 -1.06
C LYS A 74 -12.31 -22.60 -2.06
N ALA A 75 -11.13 -23.03 -1.59
CA ALA A 75 -9.95 -23.19 -2.44
C ALA A 75 -10.18 -24.17 -3.60
N ASN A 76 -10.76 -25.34 -3.33
CA ASN A 76 -10.98 -26.38 -4.34
C ASN A 76 -12.12 -26.07 -5.29
N SER A 77 -13.07 -25.22 -4.90
CA SER A 77 -14.15 -24.80 -5.80
C SER A 77 -13.66 -23.86 -6.90
N LEU A 78 -12.54 -23.16 -6.70
CA LEU A 78 -11.88 -22.31 -7.70
C LEU A 78 -11.06 -23.17 -8.67
N ARG A 79 -10.78 -22.69 -9.88
CA ARG A 79 -9.95 -23.37 -10.91
C ARG A 79 -8.70 -22.58 -11.28
N ASN A 80 -8.61 -21.32 -10.85
CA ASN A 80 -7.47 -20.46 -11.08
C ASN A 80 -6.18 -21.10 -10.53
N HIS A 81 -5.13 -21.07 -11.35
CA HIS A 81 -3.82 -21.67 -11.09
C HIS A 81 -3.09 -21.07 -9.88
N MET A 82 -3.44 -19.84 -9.49
CA MET A 82 -2.92 -19.23 -8.28
C MET A 82 -3.38 -19.97 -7.02
N VAL A 83 -4.57 -20.58 -7.03
CA VAL A 83 -5.14 -21.12 -5.79
C VAL A 83 -4.47 -22.45 -5.42
N VAL A 84 -3.85 -22.48 -4.24
CA VAL A 84 -3.25 -23.70 -3.69
C VAL A 84 -4.35 -24.70 -3.30
N LYS A 85 -4.34 -25.88 -3.91
CA LYS A 85 -5.40 -26.90 -3.73
C LYS A 85 -5.16 -27.78 -2.52
N CYS A 86 -6.24 -28.10 -1.82
CA CYS A 86 -6.27 -29.11 -0.78
C CYS A 86 -6.60 -30.46 -1.43
N ASN A 87 -5.64 -31.38 -1.48
CA ASN A 87 -5.82 -32.67 -2.14
C ASN A 87 -6.50 -33.69 -1.22
N HIS A 88 -6.18 -33.64 0.07
CA HIS A 88 -6.68 -34.61 1.05
C HIS A 88 -6.94 -33.94 2.40
N HIS A 89 -7.76 -34.61 3.21
CA HIS A 89 -7.92 -34.30 4.62
C HIS A 89 -7.98 -35.61 5.41
N LEU A 90 -7.51 -35.59 6.65
CA LEU A 90 -7.48 -36.77 7.52
C LEU A 90 -7.59 -36.37 9.00
N LEU A 91 -7.80 -37.37 9.85
CA LEU A 91 -7.77 -37.24 11.29
C LEU A 91 -6.50 -37.88 11.84
N TRP A 92 -5.73 -37.12 12.63
CA TRP A 92 -4.60 -37.64 13.39
C TRP A 92 -4.98 -37.72 14.86
N LYS A 93 -5.09 -38.95 15.37
CA LYS A 93 -5.44 -39.22 16.76
C LYS A 93 -4.40 -40.12 17.44
N ASP A 94 -3.91 -39.70 18.60
CA ASP A 94 -3.06 -40.48 19.51
C ASP A 94 -3.48 -40.16 20.95
N ASP A 95 -4.32 -41.03 21.53
CA ASP A 95 -4.86 -40.85 22.89
C ASP A 95 -3.76 -40.84 23.96
N THR A 96 -2.65 -41.55 23.75
CA THR A 96 -1.54 -41.64 24.72
C THR A 96 -0.73 -40.36 24.80
N LYS A 97 -0.72 -39.59 23.72
CA LYS A 97 0.02 -38.33 23.57
C LYS A 97 -0.89 -37.11 23.51
N GLY A 98 -2.19 -37.30 23.72
CA GLY A 98 -3.19 -36.22 23.71
C GLY A 98 -3.36 -35.55 22.35
N ILE A 99 -3.09 -36.26 21.25
CA ILE A 99 -3.22 -35.72 19.90
C ILE A 99 -4.62 -36.01 19.38
N ASP A 100 -5.34 -34.96 19.00
CA ASP A 100 -6.60 -35.05 18.25
C ASP A 100 -6.67 -33.85 17.30
N CYS A 101 -6.19 -34.05 16.07
CA CYS A 101 -6.00 -32.99 15.08
C CYS A 101 -6.62 -33.36 13.74
N PHE A 102 -7.25 -32.38 13.08
CA PHE A 102 -7.49 -32.46 11.64
C PHE A 102 -6.21 -32.10 10.89
N VAL A 103 -5.95 -32.78 9.78
CA VAL A 103 -4.82 -32.47 8.91
C VAL A 103 -5.36 -32.18 7.53
N LEU A 104 -5.06 -31.00 7.01
CA LEU A 104 -5.34 -30.60 5.65
C LEU A 104 -4.06 -30.70 4.82
N CYS A 105 -4.15 -31.44 3.73
CA CYS A 105 -3.03 -31.79 2.88
C CYS A 105 -3.13 -31.00 1.57
N TYR A 106 -2.30 -29.97 1.45
CA TYR A 106 -2.21 -29.09 0.29
C TYR A 106 -1.09 -29.51 -0.64
N GLU A 107 -1.21 -29.12 -1.91
CA GLU A 107 -0.05 -29.13 -2.80
C GLU A 107 1.11 -28.31 -2.19
N TYR A 108 2.34 -28.82 -2.31
CA TYR A 108 3.50 -28.12 -1.79
C TYR A 108 4.04 -27.14 -2.83
N VAL A 109 3.93 -25.85 -2.55
CA VAL A 109 4.54 -24.79 -3.34
C VAL A 109 5.93 -24.50 -2.78
N LYS A 110 6.98 -24.78 -3.56
CA LYS A 110 8.35 -24.44 -3.19
C LYS A 110 8.57 -22.94 -3.37
N GLY A 111 8.84 -22.20 -2.30
CA GLY A 111 9.03 -20.76 -2.36
C GLY A 111 8.95 -20.08 -0.99
N GLU A 112 8.96 -18.75 -0.99
CA GLU A 112 8.71 -17.92 0.19
C GLU A 112 7.41 -17.13 0.03
N ASN A 113 6.85 -16.61 1.13
CA ASN A 113 5.67 -15.73 1.03
C ASN A 113 6.07 -14.32 0.54
N LEU A 114 5.13 -13.60 -0.06
CA LEU A 114 5.37 -12.28 -0.68
C LEU A 114 5.90 -11.27 0.33
N ALA A 115 5.49 -11.33 1.60
CA ALA A 115 6.02 -10.45 2.64
C ALA A 115 7.52 -10.71 2.92
N GLU A 116 7.93 -11.98 2.98
CA GLU A 116 9.35 -12.38 3.09
C GLU A 116 10.12 -12.01 1.82
N TYR A 117 9.56 -12.27 0.64
CA TYR A 117 10.18 -11.91 -0.62
C TYR A 117 10.42 -10.40 -0.73
N ILE A 118 9.43 -9.58 -0.37
CA ILE A 118 9.56 -8.11 -0.31
C ILE A 118 10.70 -7.72 0.63
N LYS A 119 10.82 -8.37 1.79
CA LYS A 119 11.86 -8.05 2.77
C LYS A 119 13.26 -8.41 2.24
N ASN A 120 13.40 -9.57 1.62
CA ASN A 120 14.69 -10.14 1.21
C ASN A 120 15.16 -9.61 -0.15
N ASN A 121 14.23 -9.32 -1.07
CA ASN A 121 14.51 -9.09 -2.49
C ASN A 121 13.99 -7.73 -2.99
N LYS A 122 14.01 -6.68 -2.15
CA LYS A 122 13.50 -5.33 -2.50
C LYS A 122 13.96 -4.82 -3.87
N LYS A 123 15.23 -5.08 -4.23
CA LYS A 123 15.83 -4.60 -5.49
C LYS A 123 15.35 -5.36 -6.73
N GLU A 124 14.76 -6.53 -6.55
CA GLU A 124 14.24 -7.37 -7.63
C GLU A 124 12.78 -7.02 -8.00
N ILE A 125 12.09 -6.25 -7.15
CA ILE A 125 10.71 -5.82 -7.40
C ILE A 125 10.71 -4.73 -8.47
N SER A 126 10.35 -5.13 -9.69
CA SER A 126 10.21 -4.25 -10.85
C SER A 126 8.74 -3.86 -11.11
N ILE A 127 8.51 -2.91 -12.02
CA ILE A 127 7.16 -2.57 -12.48
C ILE A 127 6.49 -3.76 -13.18
N GLU A 128 7.26 -4.56 -13.93
CA GLU A 128 6.76 -5.77 -14.60
C GLU A 128 6.27 -6.80 -13.57
N PHE A 129 7.04 -7.03 -12.51
CA PHE A 129 6.64 -7.90 -11.39
C PHE A 129 5.30 -7.44 -10.79
N ILE A 130 5.13 -6.14 -10.55
CA ILE A 130 3.90 -5.57 -9.97
C ILE A 130 2.72 -5.75 -10.92
N LEU A 131 2.91 -5.52 -12.22
CA LEU A 131 1.85 -5.72 -13.22
C LEU A 131 1.44 -7.19 -13.32
N ASP A 132 2.40 -8.11 -13.35
CA ASP A 132 2.13 -9.55 -13.40
C ASP A 132 1.39 -10.01 -12.13
N PHE A 133 1.80 -9.52 -10.96
CA PHE A 133 1.11 -9.75 -9.69
C PHE A 133 -0.35 -9.27 -9.75
N LEU A 134 -0.56 -8.00 -10.11
CA LEU A 134 -1.89 -7.40 -10.16
C LEU A 134 -2.80 -8.12 -11.17
N LYS A 135 -2.30 -8.42 -12.37
CA LYS A 135 -3.06 -9.16 -13.39
C LYS A 135 -3.49 -10.53 -12.89
N SER A 136 -2.56 -11.28 -12.28
CA SER A 136 -2.83 -12.61 -11.72
C SER A 136 -3.91 -12.52 -10.64
N VAL A 137 -3.76 -11.61 -9.65
CA VAL A 137 -4.75 -11.46 -8.58
C VAL A 137 -6.11 -11.02 -9.12
N LEU A 138 -6.16 -10.13 -10.12
CA LEU A 138 -7.43 -9.73 -10.73
C LEU A 138 -8.12 -10.89 -11.46
N GLU A 139 -7.38 -11.76 -12.16
CA GLU A 139 -7.95 -12.98 -12.74
C GLU A 139 -8.57 -13.90 -11.68
N LEU A 140 -7.90 -14.02 -10.51
CA LEU A 140 -8.44 -14.75 -9.38
C LEU A 140 -9.72 -14.08 -8.83
N LEU A 141 -9.71 -12.74 -8.67
CA LEU A 141 -10.87 -11.98 -8.20
C LEU A 141 -12.06 -12.07 -9.16
N ILE A 142 -11.83 -12.15 -10.48
CA ILE A 142 -12.88 -12.41 -11.48
C ILE A 142 -13.55 -13.76 -11.20
N GLU A 143 -12.77 -14.83 -11.01
CA GLU A 143 -13.34 -16.15 -10.74
C GLU A 143 -14.07 -16.19 -9.38
N MET A 144 -13.47 -15.61 -8.34
CA MET A 144 -14.04 -15.50 -7.01
C MET A 144 -15.39 -14.78 -7.04
N LYS A 145 -15.46 -13.62 -7.71
CA LYS A 145 -16.70 -12.86 -7.91
C LYS A 145 -17.75 -13.69 -8.66
N GLY A 146 -17.35 -14.38 -9.73
CA GLY A 146 -18.24 -15.25 -10.51
C GLY A 146 -18.84 -16.41 -9.71
N LYS A 147 -18.14 -16.88 -8.67
CA LYS A 147 -18.60 -17.95 -7.78
C LYS A 147 -19.16 -17.47 -6.44
N GLY A 148 -19.21 -16.16 -6.20
CA GLY A 148 -19.64 -15.60 -4.91
C GLY A 148 -18.72 -15.96 -3.74
N ILE A 149 -17.44 -16.22 -4.02
CA ILE A 149 -16.43 -16.58 -3.03
C ILE A 149 -15.61 -15.35 -2.68
N LYS A 150 -15.27 -15.19 -1.41
CA LYS A 150 -14.31 -14.22 -0.91
C LYS A 150 -13.18 -14.93 -0.18
N HIS A 151 -11.98 -14.36 -0.25
CA HIS A 151 -10.84 -14.91 0.45
C HIS A 151 -10.84 -14.47 1.90
N GLU A 152 -11.14 -13.20 2.19
CA GLU A 152 -11.36 -12.62 3.53
C GLU A 152 -10.09 -12.42 4.38
N ASP A 153 -8.92 -12.76 3.83
CA ASP A 153 -7.59 -12.59 4.45
C ASP A 153 -6.45 -12.53 3.39
N MET A 154 -6.72 -11.88 2.24
CA MET A 154 -5.80 -11.89 1.08
C MET A 154 -4.63 -10.91 1.25
N HIS A 155 -3.73 -11.16 2.21
CA HIS A 155 -2.55 -10.33 2.48
C HIS A 155 -1.24 -10.97 2.00
N SER A 156 -0.14 -10.20 1.98
CA SER A 156 1.17 -10.63 1.47
C SER A 156 1.79 -11.86 2.15
N ARG A 157 1.35 -12.28 3.34
CA ARG A 157 1.79 -13.56 3.94
C ARG A 157 1.03 -14.81 3.45
N ASN A 158 -0.13 -14.64 2.82
CA ASN A 158 -0.97 -15.72 2.26
C ASN A 158 -0.79 -15.83 0.72
N ILE A 159 0.20 -15.13 0.18
CA ILE A 159 0.58 -15.19 -1.22
C ILE A 159 2.02 -15.70 -1.26
N LEU A 160 2.22 -16.87 -1.83
CA LEU A 160 3.53 -17.48 -2.05
C LEU A 160 4.06 -17.07 -3.43
N ILE A 161 5.37 -16.91 -3.51
CA ILE A 161 6.09 -16.82 -4.78
C ILE A 161 6.75 -18.15 -5.04
N GLU A 162 6.28 -18.85 -6.06
CA GLU A 162 6.83 -20.14 -6.45
C GLU A 162 8.23 -19.96 -7.05
N SER A 163 9.18 -20.76 -6.57
CA SER A 163 10.56 -20.75 -7.04
C SER A 163 10.60 -21.05 -8.54
N PRO A 164 11.47 -20.39 -9.31
CA PRO A 164 11.66 -20.69 -10.72
C PRO A 164 11.88 -22.17 -10.96
N ASN A 165 11.19 -22.73 -11.95
CA ASN A 165 11.47 -24.08 -12.40
C ASN A 165 12.70 -24.04 -13.32
N GLU A 166 13.73 -24.81 -12.99
CA GLU A 166 14.99 -24.87 -13.74
C GLU A 166 14.83 -25.30 -15.21
N PHE A 167 13.71 -25.95 -15.55
CA PHE A 167 13.36 -26.34 -16.91
C PHE A 167 12.58 -25.27 -17.69
N GLN A 168 12.26 -24.11 -17.09
CA GLN A 168 11.61 -23.01 -17.78
C GLN A 168 12.62 -22.15 -18.56
N ILE A 169 12.43 -22.05 -19.87
CA ILE A 169 13.26 -21.23 -20.78
C ILE A 169 13.20 -19.74 -20.40
N LYS A 170 12.03 -19.27 -19.93
CA LYS A 170 11.82 -17.94 -19.38
C LYS A 170 11.05 -18.09 -18.07
N PRO A 171 11.73 -18.06 -16.91
CA PRO A 171 11.03 -18.17 -15.64
C PRO A 171 10.09 -16.98 -15.49
N LYS A 172 8.79 -17.27 -15.37
CA LYS A 172 7.80 -16.27 -14.97
C LYS A 172 7.57 -16.41 -13.49
N THR A 173 7.42 -15.28 -12.81
CA THR A 173 7.00 -15.28 -11.41
C THR A 173 5.61 -15.91 -11.31
N ALA A 174 5.50 -17.00 -10.57
CA ALA A 174 4.24 -17.66 -10.31
C ALA A 174 3.78 -17.34 -8.89
N PHE A 175 2.60 -16.75 -8.77
CA PHE A 175 1.99 -16.37 -7.50
C PHE A 175 0.98 -17.43 -7.07
N ARG A 176 1.06 -17.89 -5.82
CA ARG A 176 0.18 -18.95 -5.29
C ARG A 176 -0.50 -18.49 -4.00
N VAL A 177 -1.82 -18.43 -3.98
CA VAL A 177 -2.64 -17.95 -2.87
C VAL A 177 -3.08 -19.13 -1.99
N THR A 178 -2.82 -19.02 -0.69
CA THR A 178 -3.15 -20.02 0.35
C THR A 178 -4.19 -19.48 1.33
N ASP A 179 -4.66 -20.32 2.26
CA ASP A 179 -5.41 -19.89 3.44
C ASP A 179 -6.70 -19.10 3.13
N PHE A 180 -7.59 -19.70 2.33
CA PHE A 180 -8.96 -19.22 2.08
C PHE A 180 -9.86 -19.35 3.35
N GLY A 181 -9.47 -18.74 4.46
CA GLY A 181 -10.13 -18.85 5.76
C GLY A 181 -11.19 -17.77 6.00
N VAL A 182 -12.12 -18.06 6.91
CA VAL A 182 -13.12 -17.09 7.45
C VAL A 182 -12.67 -16.51 8.80
N TRP A 183 -11.52 -16.97 9.32
CA TRP A 183 -11.17 -16.82 10.73
C TRP A 183 -9.82 -16.12 10.92
N PRO A 184 -9.78 -14.84 11.32
CA PRO A 184 -8.53 -14.18 11.64
C PRO A 184 -7.86 -14.91 12.82
N THR A 185 -6.59 -15.29 12.61
CA THR A 185 -5.73 -15.93 13.62
C THR A 185 -5.17 -14.94 14.65
N SER A 186 -5.47 -13.65 14.48
CA SER A 186 -5.33 -12.62 15.48
C SER A 186 -6.72 -12.37 16.08
N GLY A 187 -6.83 -12.27 17.40
CA GLY A 187 -8.10 -12.23 18.14
C GLY A 187 -8.95 -10.98 17.95
N ASP A 188 -8.90 -10.35 16.77
CA ASP A 188 -9.68 -9.19 16.37
C ASP A 188 -10.64 -9.60 15.22
N PHE A 189 -11.92 -9.31 15.41
CA PHE A 189 -13.10 -9.85 14.71
C PHE A 189 -13.29 -9.47 13.24
N TRP A 190 -12.25 -9.14 12.48
CA TRP A 190 -12.43 -8.42 11.21
C TRP A 190 -12.21 -9.30 9.98
N ILE A 191 -13.31 -9.63 9.29
CA ILE A 191 -13.28 -10.08 7.88
C ILE A 191 -12.65 -8.94 7.07
N THR A 192 -11.54 -9.19 6.40
CA THR A 192 -10.85 -8.15 5.61
C THR A 192 -11.36 -8.13 4.17
N ASP A 193 -11.46 -6.93 3.59
CA ASP A 193 -11.90 -6.77 2.21
C ASP A 193 -10.75 -7.09 1.23
N ASP A 194 -10.96 -8.05 0.33
CA ASP A 194 -9.94 -8.52 -0.62
C ASP A 194 -9.36 -7.38 -1.49
N TYR A 195 -10.16 -6.38 -1.87
CA TYR A 195 -9.67 -5.25 -2.68
C TYR A 195 -8.84 -4.27 -1.85
N GLU A 196 -9.20 -4.06 -0.58
CA GLU A 196 -8.43 -3.19 0.31
C GLU A 196 -7.07 -3.82 0.65
N GLN A 197 -7.05 -5.12 0.90
CA GLN A 197 -5.80 -5.85 1.11
C GLN A 197 -4.91 -5.82 -0.13
N LEU A 198 -5.50 -5.96 -1.33
CA LEU A 198 -4.76 -5.78 -2.58
C LEU A 198 -4.17 -4.36 -2.72
N ALA A 199 -4.91 -3.32 -2.32
CA ALA A 199 -4.41 -1.95 -2.35
C ALA A 199 -3.24 -1.74 -1.36
N ILE A 200 -3.28 -2.38 -0.20
CA ILE A 200 -2.20 -2.37 0.79
C ILE A 200 -0.96 -3.09 0.22
N THR A 201 -1.11 -4.30 -0.30
CA THR A 201 0.00 -5.06 -0.91
C THR A 201 0.58 -4.33 -2.13
N LEU A 202 -0.25 -3.69 -2.96
CA LEU A 202 0.23 -2.85 -4.07
C LEU A 202 1.08 -1.69 -3.55
N LYS A 203 0.70 -1.04 -2.45
CA LYS A 203 1.50 0.01 -1.84
C LYS A 203 2.85 -0.52 -1.35
N GLU A 204 2.86 -1.66 -0.64
CA GLU A 204 4.11 -2.32 -0.17
C GLU A 204 5.07 -2.61 -1.33
N LEU A 205 4.54 -3.09 -2.45
CA LEU A 205 5.32 -3.35 -3.66
C LEU A 205 5.87 -2.08 -4.31
N LEU A 206 5.03 -1.04 -4.46
CA LEU A 206 5.46 0.23 -5.05
C LEU A 206 6.55 0.92 -4.22
N GLU A 207 6.52 0.78 -2.89
CA GLU A 207 7.56 1.32 -1.99
C GLU A 207 8.94 0.66 -2.20
N CYS A 208 9.01 -0.49 -2.87
CA CYS A 208 10.26 -1.16 -3.21
C CYS A 208 10.88 -0.66 -4.52
N VAL A 209 10.10 0.00 -5.38
CA VAL A 209 10.57 0.48 -6.68
C VAL A 209 11.43 1.73 -6.52
N ASN A 210 12.66 1.69 -7.00
CA ASN A 210 13.55 2.85 -7.00
C ASN A 210 13.21 3.82 -8.15
N TYR A 211 12.19 4.65 -7.92
CA TYR A 211 11.68 5.64 -8.88
C TYR A 211 12.74 6.66 -9.36
N SER A 212 13.74 6.95 -8.53
CA SER A 212 14.78 7.96 -8.80
C SER A 212 16.05 7.40 -9.44
N SER A 213 16.08 6.11 -9.78
CA SER A 213 17.25 5.50 -10.42
C SER A 213 17.39 5.91 -11.89
N ASP A 214 18.62 6.12 -12.35
CA ASP A 214 18.93 6.47 -13.76
C ASP A 214 18.55 5.39 -14.77
N GLY A 215 18.23 4.17 -14.31
CA GLY A 215 17.85 3.03 -15.15
C GLY A 215 16.36 2.89 -15.43
N ILE A 216 15.47 3.64 -14.76
CA ILE A 216 14.02 3.48 -14.94
C ILE A 216 13.52 4.23 -16.18
N THR A 217 12.86 3.49 -17.08
CA THR A 217 12.37 4.02 -18.36
C THR A 217 11.18 4.97 -18.18
N SER A 218 10.93 5.84 -19.16
CA SER A 218 9.75 6.72 -19.19
C SER A 218 8.44 5.92 -19.11
N LYS A 219 8.40 4.73 -19.72
CA LYS A 219 7.27 3.81 -19.66
C LYS A 219 7.02 3.32 -18.23
N GLU A 220 8.06 2.86 -17.56
CA GLU A 220 7.97 2.40 -16.17
C GLU A 220 7.57 3.52 -15.22
N LYS A 221 8.09 4.74 -15.41
CA LYS A 221 7.65 5.92 -14.65
C LYS A 221 6.17 6.24 -14.88
N PHE A 222 5.69 6.14 -16.12
CA PHE A 222 4.28 6.34 -16.45
C PHE A 222 3.40 5.31 -15.72
N ILE A 223 3.76 4.03 -15.82
CA ILE A 223 3.02 2.93 -15.17
C ILE A 223 3.06 3.09 -13.65
N PHE A 224 4.22 3.37 -13.06
CA PHE A 224 4.36 3.62 -11.63
C PHE A 224 3.40 4.71 -11.15
N ASN A 225 3.41 5.86 -11.82
CA ASN A 225 2.53 6.98 -11.48
C ASN A 225 1.05 6.63 -11.63
N PHE A 226 0.69 5.87 -12.67
CA PHE A 226 -0.67 5.39 -12.85
C PHE A 226 -1.09 4.47 -11.70
N LEU A 227 -0.24 3.49 -11.35
CA LEU A 227 -0.51 2.55 -10.26
C LEU A 227 -0.63 3.27 -8.91
N ASP A 228 0.30 4.18 -8.64
CA ASP A 228 0.39 4.91 -7.38
C ASP A 228 -0.74 5.92 -7.18
N LYS A 229 -1.07 6.71 -8.22
CA LYS A 229 -1.99 7.85 -8.09
C LYS A 229 -3.42 7.55 -8.51
N GLN A 230 -3.63 6.60 -9.42
CA GLN A 230 -4.93 6.32 -10.02
C GLN A 230 -5.42 4.92 -9.67
N PHE A 231 -4.63 3.88 -9.95
CA PHE A 231 -5.10 2.49 -9.88
C PHE A 231 -5.56 2.09 -8.47
N LYS A 232 -4.79 2.45 -7.44
CA LYS A 232 -5.15 2.19 -6.03
C LYS A 232 -6.53 2.75 -5.65
N ARG A 233 -6.93 3.89 -6.23
CA ARG A 233 -8.24 4.49 -5.97
C ARG A 233 -9.38 3.57 -6.41
N HIS A 234 -9.25 2.93 -7.56
CA HIS A 234 -10.26 2.03 -8.09
C HIS A 234 -10.42 0.75 -7.25
N LEU A 235 -9.39 0.36 -6.48
CA LEU A 235 -9.48 -0.76 -5.54
C LEU A 235 -10.25 -0.39 -4.27
N VAL A 236 -10.04 0.83 -3.75
CA VAL A 236 -10.62 1.24 -2.46
C VAL A 236 -12.02 1.83 -2.61
N GLU A 237 -12.34 2.48 -3.74
CA GLU A 237 -13.67 3.04 -3.98
C GLU A 237 -14.75 1.95 -4.06
N HIS A 238 -15.91 2.19 -3.44
CA HIS A 238 -17.05 1.27 -3.48
C HIS A 238 -18.21 1.81 -4.33
N ASP A 239 -18.22 3.11 -4.65
CA ASP A 239 -19.31 3.74 -5.39
C ASP A 239 -19.02 3.70 -6.91
N PRO A 240 -19.70 2.81 -7.67
CA PRO A 240 -19.49 2.70 -9.10
C PRO A 240 -20.00 3.91 -9.90
N ILE A 241 -20.80 4.79 -9.30
CA ILE A 241 -21.25 6.03 -9.95
C ILE A 241 -20.11 7.05 -9.96
N ARG A 242 -19.35 7.13 -8.87
CA ARG A 242 -18.18 8.02 -8.75
C ARG A 242 -16.99 7.54 -9.55
N ASP A 243 -16.85 6.22 -9.64
CA ASP A 243 -15.76 5.56 -10.32
C ASP A 243 -16.30 4.32 -11.05
N PRO A 244 -16.59 4.43 -12.36
CA PRO A 244 -17.23 3.37 -13.13
C PRO A 244 -16.49 2.03 -13.15
N ILE A 245 -15.20 2.00 -12.81
CA ILE A 245 -14.40 0.77 -12.79
C ILE A 245 -14.05 0.31 -11.37
N ALA A 246 -14.53 1.02 -10.34
CA ALA A 246 -14.27 0.70 -8.96
C ALA A 246 -14.67 -0.74 -8.61
N ARG A 247 -13.72 -1.51 -8.07
CA ARG A 247 -13.87 -2.91 -7.64
C ARG A 247 -14.53 -3.82 -8.69
N GLN A 248 -14.31 -3.51 -9.97
CA GLN A 248 -14.75 -4.33 -11.09
C GLN A 248 -13.53 -5.01 -11.72
N PRO A 249 -13.18 -6.24 -11.31
CA PRO A 249 -11.88 -6.83 -11.60
C PRO A 249 -11.67 -7.04 -13.11
N GLU A 250 -12.75 -7.28 -13.87
CA GLU A 250 -12.72 -7.37 -15.33
C GLU A 250 -12.30 -6.04 -16.00
N LEU A 251 -12.82 -4.91 -15.49
CA LEU A 251 -12.51 -3.58 -16.02
C LEU A 251 -11.13 -3.11 -15.57
N LEU A 252 -10.75 -3.42 -14.32
CA LEU A 252 -9.41 -3.17 -13.80
C LEU A 252 -8.34 -3.91 -14.58
N TYR A 253 -8.57 -5.21 -14.87
CA TYR A 253 -7.65 -6.00 -15.68
C TYR A 253 -7.49 -5.40 -17.07
N LYS A 254 -8.60 -5.08 -17.74
CA LYS A 254 -8.57 -4.41 -19.06
C LYS A 254 -7.84 -3.08 -19.01
N LYS A 255 -7.95 -2.33 -17.91
CA LYS A 255 -7.22 -1.07 -17.75
C LYS A 255 -5.72 -1.30 -17.66
N LEU A 256 -5.26 -2.30 -16.89
CA LEU A 256 -3.85 -2.68 -16.83
C LEU A 256 -3.31 -3.17 -18.18
N ASP A 257 -4.10 -3.97 -18.90
CA ASP A 257 -3.69 -4.52 -20.20
C ASP A 257 -3.55 -3.45 -21.30
N ASN A 258 -4.30 -2.35 -21.17
CA ASN A 258 -4.23 -1.24 -22.11
C ASN A 258 -3.15 -0.21 -21.79
N LEU A 259 -2.42 -0.32 -20.67
CA LEU A 259 -1.40 0.67 -20.29
C LEU A 259 -0.31 0.84 -21.34
N ASP A 260 0.11 -0.24 -21.99
CA ASP A 260 1.11 -0.20 -23.05
C ASP A 260 0.60 0.57 -24.27
N LYS A 261 -0.65 0.34 -24.67
CA LYS A 261 -1.28 1.07 -25.78
C LYS A 261 -1.49 2.54 -25.42
N GLU A 262 -1.88 2.83 -24.18
CA GLU A 262 -2.01 4.20 -23.68
C GLU A 262 -0.67 4.92 -23.68
N PHE A 263 0.39 4.27 -23.22
CA PHE A 263 1.74 4.81 -23.27
C PHE A 263 2.22 5.03 -24.70
N THR A 264 2.06 4.06 -25.61
CA THR A 264 2.43 4.23 -27.02
C THR A 264 1.60 5.31 -27.70
N ARG A 265 0.31 5.46 -27.36
CA ARG A 265 -0.53 6.55 -27.84
C ARG A 265 -0.02 7.89 -27.31
N LEU A 266 0.36 7.96 -26.03
CA LEU A 266 0.96 9.14 -25.45
C LEU A 266 2.30 9.45 -26.11
N GLU A 267 3.22 8.50 -26.26
CA GLU A 267 4.50 8.71 -26.96
C GLU A 267 4.32 9.10 -28.43
N LYS A 268 3.41 8.46 -29.17
CA LYS A 268 3.10 8.86 -30.55
C LYS A 268 2.50 10.24 -30.59
N ASN A 269 1.61 10.55 -29.65
CA ASN A 269 1.10 11.89 -29.46
C ASN A 269 2.28 12.82 -29.15
N THR A 270 3.15 12.59 -28.19
CA THR A 270 4.35 13.41 -27.86
C THR A 270 5.37 13.53 -29.00
N LEU A 271 5.52 12.50 -29.86
CA LEU A 271 6.38 12.56 -31.06
C LEU A 271 5.70 13.33 -32.21
N SER A 272 4.37 13.31 -32.28
CA SER A 272 3.56 14.15 -33.18
C SER A 272 3.21 15.53 -32.58
N ILE A 273 3.48 15.70 -31.29
CA ILE A 273 3.20 16.86 -30.46
C ILE A 273 4.56 17.26 -29.87
N LYS A 274 5.34 17.98 -30.68
CA LYS A 274 5.84 19.26 -30.15
C LYS A 274 4.61 19.90 -29.51
N LEU A 275 4.54 20.04 -28.19
CA LEU A 275 3.42 20.67 -27.46
C LEU A 275 2.89 21.85 -28.30
N VAL A 276 1.81 21.62 -29.05
CA VAL A 276 1.25 22.64 -29.94
C VAL A 276 0.43 23.59 -29.08
N SER A 277 -0.19 23.06 -28.02
CA SER A 277 -1.00 23.84 -27.11
C SER A 277 -0.95 23.30 -25.68
N PRO A 278 -0.79 24.17 -24.69
CA PRO A 278 -0.62 23.75 -23.31
C PRO A 278 -1.95 23.52 -22.55
N PHE A 279 -3.07 23.40 -23.29
CA PHE A 279 -4.41 23.09 -22.77
C PHE A 279 -4.78 21.59 -22.82
N ASP A 280 -3.84 20.72 -23.21
CA ASP A 280 -4.07 19.27 -23.32
C ASP A 280 -4.07 18.55 -21.95
N GLY A 281 -3.63 19.21 -20.87
CA GLY A 281 -3.73 18.71 -19.49
C GLY A 281 -5.07 19.03 -18.84
N LEU A 282 -5.72 18.04 -18.21
CA LEU A 282 -6.99 18.23 -17.47
C LEU A 282 -6.80 18.98 -16.14
N SER A 283 -5.57 18.99 -15.60
CA SER A 283 -5.17 19.76 -14.43
C SER A 283 -3.68 20.10 -14.44
N CYS A 284 -3.26 21.13 -13.69
CA CYS A 284 -1.85 21.57 -13.68
C CYS A 284 -0.90 20.57 -13.00
N GLU A 285 -1.43 19.60 -12.26
CA GLU A 285 -0.67 18.49 -11.66
C GLU A 285 -0.29 17.42 -12.69
N GLN A 286 -0.92 17.42 -13.86
CA GLN A 286 -0.60 16.51 -14.96
C GLN A 286 0.51 17.04 -15.86
N ILE A 287 0.90 18.31 -15.69
CA ILE A 287 1.99 18.94 -16.42
C ILE A 287 3.29 18.48 -15.75
N SER A 288 4.03 17.62 -16.45
CA SER A 288 5.25 16.97 -15.95
C SER A 288 6.47 17.90 -15.88
N GLU A 289 6.46 19.00 -16.64
CA GLU A 289 7.57 19.95 -16.69
C GLU A 289 7.17 21.30 -16.07
N ASP A 290 7.87 21.72 -15.02
CA ASP A 290 7.63 23.00 -14.36
C ASP A 290 7.91 24.21 -15.29
N SER A 291 8.88 24.09 -16.21
CA SER A 291 9.12 25.08 -17.26
C SER A 291 7.90 25.29 -18.17
N THR A 292 7.17 24.23 -18.48
CA THR A 292 5.93 24.29 -19.27
C THR A 292 4.81 24.98 -18.49
N LEU A 293 4.71 24.73 -17.18
CA LEU A 293 3.75 25.44 -16.32
C LEU A 293 4.06 26.95 -16.24
N LYS A 294 5.34 27.34 -16.19
CA LYS A 294 5.76 28.75 -16.25
C LYS A 294 5.38 29.40 -17.59
N ALA A 295 5.57 28.69 -18.71
CA ALA A 295 5.20 29.20 -20.03
C ALA A 295 3.67 29.38 -20.21
N LEU A 296 2.89 28.58 -19.49
CA LEU A 296 1.43 28.65 -19.41
C LEU A 296 0.89 29.77 -18.54
N TYR A 297 1.68 30.15 -17.54
CA TYR A 297 1.30 31.15 -16.58
C TYR A 297 1.35 32.53 -17.24
N SER A 298 0.26 33.29 -17.11
CA SER A 298 0.21 34.69 -17.51
C SER A 298 0.27 35.58 -16.27
N ASP A 299 1.25 36.47 -16.26
CA ASP A 299 1.37 37.60 -15.33
C ASP A 299 0.20 38.60 -15.44
N LYS A 300 -0.61 38.52 -16.51
CA LYS A 300 -1.82 39.32 -16.73
C LYS A 300 -3.11 38.63 -16.27
N PHE A 301 -3.02 37.62 -15.41
CA PHE A 301 -4.21 36.97 -14.86
C PHE A 301 -5.13 37.99 -14.18
N LEU A 302 -6.38 38.07 -14.64
CA LEU A 302 -7.37 38.98 -14.08
C LEU A 302 -7.60 38.63 -12.60
N GLY A 303 -7.25 39.54 -11.71
CA GLY A 303 -7.36 39.31 -10.28
C GLY A 303 -6.04 38.97 -9.57
N LEU A 304 -4.90 38.93 -10.28
CA LEU A 304 -3.61 38.57 -9.67
C LEU A 304 -3.21 39.51 -8.51
N GLU A 305 -3.47 40.81 -8.64
CA GLU A 305 -3.26 41.78 -7.56
C GLU A 305 -4.06 41.40 -6.31
N TYR A 306 -5.31 40.97 -6.47
CA TYR A 306 -6.17 40.51 -5.37
C TYR A 306 -5.68 39.19 -4.77
N ILE A 307 -5.12 38.29 -5.58
CA ILE A 307 -4.53 37.02 -5.10
C ILE A 307 -3.24 37.28 -4.30
N GLN A 308 -2.46 38.30 -4.68
CA GLN A 308 -1.21 38.64 -4.00
C GLN A 308 -1.40 39.54 -2.77
N HIS A 309 -2.61 40.06 -2.53
CA HIS A 309 -2.94 40.79 -1.30
C HIS A 309 -3.07 39.85 -0.10
N LEU A 310 -2.79 40.36 1.10
CA LEU A 310 -2.82 39.63 2.38
C LEU A 310 -4.26 39.38 2.91
N ASN A 311 -5.21 39.08 2.03
CA ASN A 311 -6.61 38.85 2.39
C ASN A 311 -6.99 37.38 2.21
N ASN A 312 -7.94 36.91 3.02
CA ASN A 312 -8.57 35.61 2.81
C ASN A 312 -9.39 35.66 1.52
N LEU A 313 -8.95 34.91 0.50
CA LEU A 313 -9.56 34.91 -0.83
C LEU A 313 -10.09 33.52 -1.19
N MET A 314 -11.34 33.47 -1.66
CA MET A 314 -11.92 32.29 -2.28
C MET A 314 -12.01 32.49 -3.80
N LEU A 315 -11.14 31.83 -4.56
CA LEU A 315 -11.17 31.88 -6.02
C LEU A 315 -12.06 30.75 -6.59
N THR A 316 -13.21 31.13 -7.15
CA THR A 316 -14.17 30.19 -7.77
C THR A 316 -14.22 30.37 -9.29
N GLY A 317 -14.67 29.35 -10.02
CA GLY A 317 -14.82 29.41 -11.47
C GLY A 317 -14.89 28.02 -12.12
N PRO A 318 -15.28 27.93 -13.41
CA PRO A 318 -15.45 26.66 -14.12
C PRO A 318 -14.16 25.82 -14.18
N ARG A 319 -14.29 24.50 -14.38
CA ARG A 319 -13.13 23.60 -14.55
C ARG A 319 -12.29 24.05 -15.75
N GLY A 320 -10.97 23.94 -15.64
CA GLY A 320 -10.03 24.31 -16.72
C GLY A 320 -9.67 25.80 -16.80
N CYS A 321 -10.27 26.69 -16.00
CA CYS A 321 -9.97 28.13 -16.09
C CYS A 321 -8.64 28.58 -15.42
N GLY A 322 -7.69 27.67 -15.23
CA GLY A 322 -6.31 28.01 -14.79
C GLY A 322 -6.10 28.34 -13.31
N LYS A 323 -7.11 28.22 -12.44
CA LYS A 323 -7.00 28.56 -11.00
C LYS A 323 -5.81 27.88 -10.29
N SER A 324 -5.73 26.56 -10.40
CA SER A 324 -4.66 25.77 -9.77
C SER A 324 -3.28 26.09 -10.38
N THR A 325 -3.22 26.38 -11.68
CA THR A 325 -2.00 26.86 -12.36
C THR A 325 -1.50 28.14 -11.71
N VAL A 326 -2.38 29.13 -11.49
CA VAL A 326 -2.03 30.39 -10.83
C VAL A 326 -1.47 30.12 -9.43
N PHE A 327 -2.18 29.38 -8.58
CA PHE A 327 -1.70 29.12 -7.21
C PHE A 327 -0.39 28.32 -7.18
N LYS A 328 -0.23 27.32 -8.04
CA LYS A 328 1.01 26.53 -8.12
C LYS A 328 2.17 27.40 -8.61
N SER A 329 1.96 28.26 -9.61
CA SER A 329 2.99 29.17 -10.13
C SER A 329 3.45 30.22 -9.11
N LEU A 330 2.57 30.64 -8.20
CA LEU A 330 2.91 31.57 -7.12
C LEU A 330 3.65 30.91 -5.94
N SER A 331 3.69 29.57 -5.88
CA SER A 331 4.39 28.86 -4.81
C SER A 331 5.91 29.03 -4.90
N LEU A 332 6.58 29.21 -3.75
CA LEU A 332 8.03 29.37 -3.70
C LEU A 332 8.74 28.14 -4.29
N ARG A 333 8.22 26.94 -4.01
CA ARG A 333 8.78 25.69 -4.55
C ARG A 333 8.80 25.68 -6.07
N HIS A 334 7.69 26.06 -6.71
CA HIS A 334 7.65 26.13 -8.17
C HIS A 334 8.63 27.18 -8.71
N ARG A 335 8.70 28.36 -8.08
CA ARG A 335 9.65 29.42 -8.46
C ARG A 335 11.11 28.96 -8.37
N VAL A 336 11.46 28.19 -7.34
CA VAL A 336 12.79 27.56 -7.18
C VAL A 336 13.09 26.57 -8.30
N LEU A 337 12.09 25.78 -8.73
CA LEU A 337 12.25 24.78 -9.80
C LEU A 337 12.43 25.40 -11.20
N VAL A 338 11.95 26.63 -11.40
CA VAL A 338 12.01 27.33 -12.70
C VAL A 338 12.93 28.55 -12.71
N ASP A 339 13.83 28.61 -11.72
CA ASP A 339 14.84 29.66 -11.50
C ASP A 339 14.24 31.09 -11.51
N ASP A 340 13.03 31.25 -10.97
CA ASP A 340 12.34 32.54 -10.76
C ASP A 340 12.30 32.92 -9.26
N ASP A 341 13.29 32.48 -8.49
CA ASP A 341 13.30 32.57 -7.03
C ASP A 341 14.30 33.61 -6.50
N LYS A 342 14.75 34.56 -7.34
CA LYS A 342 15.67 35.63 -6.90
C LYS A 342 15.09 36.37 -5.67
N PRO A 343 15.87 36.60 -4.61
CA PRO A 343 15.35 37.15 -3.36
C PRO A 343 14.60 38.48 -3.48
N GLU A 344 15.10 39.37 -4.31
CA GLU A 344 14.49 40.66 -4.65
C GLU A 344 13.10 40.54 -5.31
N ASN A 345 12.77 39.39 -5.89
CA ASN A 345 11.48 39.11 -6.53
C ASN A 345 10.54 38.26 -5.64
N VAL A 346 10.98 37.83 -4.45
CA VAL A 346 10.18 37.02 -3.52
C VAL A 346 9.57 37.94 -2.47
N LYS A 347 8.31 38.34 -2.68
CA LYS A 347 7.55 39.19 -1.75
C LYS A 347 6.82 38.41 -0.65
N TYR A 348 6.61 37.12 -0.85
CA TYR A 348 5.89 36.23 0.05
C TYR A 348 6.38 34.79 -0.15
N ILE A 349 6.14 33.93 0.83
CA ILE A 349 6.42 32.49 0.76
C ILE A 349 5.11 31.78 0.44
N GLY A 350 4.89 31.47 -0.83
CA GLY A 350 3.70 30.74 -1.28
C GLY A 350 3.86 29.24 -1.09
N ILE A 351 2.86 28.58 -0.49
CA ILE A 351 2.82 27.12 -0.30
C ILE A 351 1.62 26.57 -1.05
N TYR A 352 1.87 25.65 -1.98
CA TYR A 352 0.81 24.99 -2.74
C TYR A 352 0.49 23.63 -2.13
N TYR A 353 -0.76 23.45 -1.68
CA TYR A 353 -1.21 22.19 -1.09
C TYR A 353 -2.29 21.53 -1.97
N ASN A 354 -2.01 20.30 -2.44
CA ASN A 354 -2.95 19.53 -3.24
C ASN A 354 -3.84 18.63 -2.35
N CYS A 355 -5.03 19.12 -2.04
CA CYS A 355 -6.01 18.39 -1.24
C CYS A 355 -6.53 17.10 -1.91
N ASN A 356 -6.54 17.04 -3.25
CA ASN A 356 -7.20 15.94 -3.97
C ASN A 356 -6.40 14.63 -3.90
N SER A 357 -5.07 14.71 -3.97
CA SER A 357 -4.22 13.54 -3.81
C SER A 357 -3.86 13.26 -2.36
N ASP A 358 -3.75 14.27 -1.50
CA ASP A 358 -3.20 14.05 -0.17
C ASP A 358 -4.27 13.73 0.88
N LEU A 359 -5.18 14.68 1.13
CA LEU A 359 -6.24 14.51 2.13
C LEU A 359 -7.18 13.35 1.84
N TYR A 360 -7.49 13.14 0.56
CA TYR A 360 -8.41 12.08 0.16
C TYR A 360 -7.91 10.68 0.57
N PHE A 361 -6.61 10.40 0.45
CA PHE A 361 -6.03 9.09 0.81
C PHE A 361 -5.68 8.99 2.30
N ALA A 362 -5.35 10.11 2.93
CA ALA A 362 -5.10 10.16 4.36
C ALA A 362 -6.39 9.96 5.17
N PHE A 363 -7.49 10.59 4.73
CA PHE A 363 -8.79 10.60 5.41
C PHE A 363 -9.92 10.25 4.42
N PRO A 364 -9.96 9.00 3.90
CA PRO A 364 -11.00 8.60 2.98
C PRO A 364 -12.36 8.66 3.68
N ARG A 365 -13.32 9.37 3.06
CA ARG A 365 -14.69 9.55 3.58
C ARG A 365 -14.71 10.16 4.98
N TYR A 366 -13.97 11.25 5.18
CA TYR A 366 -13.99 11.96 6.46
C TYR A 366 -15.42 12.28 6.91
N ARG A 367 -15.80 11.71 8.06
CA ARG A 367 -17.01 12.07 8.80
C ARG A 367 -16.59 12.86 10.01
N LEU A 368 -17.34 13.91 10.33
CA LEU A 368 -17.18 14.65 11.58
C LEU A 368 -17.30 13.64 12.74
N PRO A 369 -16.22 13.39 13.49
CA PRO A 369 -16.27 12.47 14.61
C PRO A 369 -16.98 13.14 15.79
N ASP A 370 -17.69 12.35 16.59
CA ASP A 370 -18.34 12.83 17.83
C ASP A 370 -17.30 13.12 18.95
N ASP A 371 -16.07 12.64 18.79
CA ASP A 371 -14.95 12.84 19.71
C ASP A 371 -14.06 14.01 19.25
N ASN A 372 -13.89 15.00 20.13
CA ASN A 372 -13.01 16.15 19.90
C ASN A 372 -11.56 15.75 19.59
N ALA A 373 -11.03 14.66 20.17
CA ALA A 373 -9.66 14.22 19.90
C ALA A 373 -9.48 13.69 18.46
N ALA A 374 -10.53 13.09 17.89
CA ALA A 374 -10.53 12.62 16.50
C ALA A 374 -10.77 13.77 15.50
N TYR A 375 -11.42 14.86 15.95
CA TYR A 375 -11.64 16.07 15.15
C TYR A 375 -10.33 16.76 14.77
N GLU A 376 -9.33 16.74 15.67
CA GLU A 376 -8.06 17.43 15.45
C GLU A 376 -7.10 16.66 14.53
N LEU A 377 -7.32 15.35 14.29
CA LEU A 377 -6.41 14.52 13.50
C LEU A 377 -6.14 15.07 12.08
N PRO A 378 -7.14 15.46 11.27
CA PRO A 378 -6.87 16.06 9.96
C PRO A 378 -6.15 17.40 10.06
N LEU A 379 -6.43 18.20 11.10
CA LEU A 379 -5.76 19.47 11.32
C LEU A 379 -4.27 19.26 11.62
N TYR A 380 -3.93 18.30 12.49
CA TYR A 380 -2.55 17.91 12.75
C TYR A 380 -1.86 17.42 11.48
N TYR A 381 -2.53 16.60 10.67
CA TYR A 381 -1.98 16.09 9.42
C TYR A 381 -1.69 17.20 8.41
N ILE A 382 -2.62 18.15 8.23
CA ILE A 382 -2.45 19.30 7.34
C ILE A 382 -1.31 20.18 7.84
N THR A 383 -1.30 20.51 9.14
CA THR A 383 -0.25 21.33 9.75
C THR A 383 1.12 20.71 9.57
N ALA A 384 1.27 19.42 9.87
CA ALA A 384 2.53 18.71 9.67
C ALA A 384 2.96 18.71 8.19
N THR A 385 2.01 18.52 7.26
CA THR A 385 2.31 18.50 5.82
C THR A 385 2.74 19.87 5.32
N LEU A 386 2.05 20.94 5.72
CA LEU A 386 2.41 22.31 5.37
C LEU A 386 3.77 22.71 5.96
N LEU A 387 4.04 22.33 7.22
CA LEU A 387 5.33 22.60 7.86
C LEU A 387 6.48 21.88 7.15
N ILE A 388 6.29 20.61 6.76
CA ILE A 388 7.29 19.88 5.96
C ILE A 388 7.58 20.64 4.66
N GLU A 389 6.53 21.04 3.94
CA GLU A 389 6.66 21.73 2.66
C GLU A 389 7.36 23.09 2.82
N VAL A 390 7.02 23.86 3.86
CA VAL A 390 7.65 25.13 4.19
C VAL A 390 9.13 24.93 4.50
N LEU A 391 9.48 24.00 5.40
CA LEU A 391 10.85 23.77 5.84
C LEU A 391 11.73 23.27 4.70
N ASP A 392 11.25 22.31 3.90
CA ASP A 392 11.97 21.78 2.75
C ASP A 392 12.22 22.88 1.71
N THR A 393 11.17 23.64 1.37
CA THR A 393 11.26 24.71 0.37
C THR A 393 12.18 25.85 0.83
N ILE A 394 12.04 26.31 2.08
CA ILE A 394 12.90 27.36 2.65
C ILE A 394 14.34 26.88 2.71
N LYS A 395 14.60 25.64 3.12
CA LYS A 395 15.97 25.09 3.15
C LYS A 395 16.62 25.16 1.77
N ILE A 396 15.94 24.66 0.73
CA ILE A 396 16.48 24.66 -0.64
C ILE A 396 16.75 26.09 -1.10
N TRP A 397 15.78 26.98 -0.92
CA TRP A 397 15.89 28.38 -1.36
C TRP A 397 16.97 29.15 -0.60
N ALA A 398 17.04 29.00 0.73
CA ALA A 398 18.00 29.68 1.58
C ALA A 398 19.42 29.13 1.38
N MET A 399 19.59 27.82 1.19
CA MET A 399 20.89 27.24 0.82
C MET A 399 21.37 27.76 -0.54
N ARG A 400 20.46 28.03 -1.48
CA ARG A 400 20.81 28.55 -2.81
C ARG A 400 21.26 30.01 -2.79
N HIS A 401 20.56 30.88 -2.04
CA HIS A 401 20.80 32.34 -2.10
C HIS A 401 21.52 32.89 -0.87
N PHE A 402 21.49 32.19 0.27
CA PHE A 402 21.92 32.67 1.59
C PHE A 402 22.67 31.61 2.40
N GLU A 403 23.42 30.73 1.75
CA GLU A 403 24.06 29.54 2.35
C GLU A 403 24.70 29.80 3.71
N LYS A 404 25.61 30.79 3.80
CA LYS A 404 26.33 31.11 5.03
C LYS A 404 25.40 31.51 6.18
N ILE A 405 24.45 32.39 5.89
CA ILE A 405 23.47 32.88 6.87
C ILE A 405 22.57 31.74 7.32
N PHE A 406 22.12 30.90 6.38
CA PHE A 406 21.25 29.77 6.68
C PHE A 406 21.94 28.77 7.64
N LEU A 407 23.19 28.40 7.36
CA LEU A 407 23.96 27.48 8.20
C LEU A 407 24.18 28.04 9.63
N GLU A 408 24.30 29.36 9.78
CA GLU A 408 24.43 30.02 11.09
C GLU A 408 23.12 30.04 11.89
N VAL A 409 21.97 30.16 11.23
CA VAL A 409 20.67 30.34 11.90
C VAL A 409 19.83 29.07 12.01
N GLU A 410 20.07 28.06 11.16
CA GLU A 410 19.25 26.84 11.09
C GLU A 410 19.09 26.18 12.46
N GLN A 411 20.19 26.03 13.20
CA GLN A 411 20.17 25.36 14.50
C GLN A 411 19.30 26.12 15.52
N ARG A 412 19.41 27.45 15.56
CA ARG A 412 18.62 28.31 16.45
C ARG A 412 17.14 28.26 16.09
N VAL A 413 16.82 28.39 14.80
CA VAL A 413 15.43 28.33 14.31
C VAL A 413 14.83 26.96 14.58
N SER A 414 15.56 25.88 14.34
CA SER A 414 15.12 24.51 14.63
C SER A 414 14.78 24.32 16.11
N LYS A 415 15.62 24.86 17.01
CA LYS A 415 15.34 24.82 18.45
C LYS A 415 14.05 25.56 18.81
N MET A 416 13.85 26.77 18.27
CA MET A 416 12.62 27.53 18.49
C MET A 416 11.39 26.83 17.90
N LEU A 417 11.54 26.13 16.77
CA LEU A 417 10.44 25.35 16.19
C LEU A 417 10.03 24.19 17.10
N TRP A 418 10.97 23.49 17.72
CA TRP A 418 10.64 22.48 18.73
C TRP A 418 9.88 23.06 19.92
N GLU A 419 10.29 24.24 20.39
CA GLU A 419 9.61 24.96 21.48
C GLU A 419 8.19 25.40 21.09
N VAL A 420 8.01 25.99 19.91
CA VAL A 420 6.70 26.44 19.40
C VAL A 420 5.74 25.28 19.15
N LEU A 421 6.27 24.14 18.71
CA LEU A 421 5.47 22.93 18.51
C LEU A 421 5.24 22.15 19.82
N GLU A 422 5.83 22.60 20.93
CA GLU A 422 5.76 21.94 22.25
C GLU A 422 6.23 20.48 22.24
N ILE A 423 7.25 20.16 21.43
CA ILE A 423 7.80 18.80 21.26
C ILE A 423 9.21 18.72 21.82
N THR A 424 9.49 17.65 22.56
CA THR A 424 10.85 17.37 23.05
C THR A 424 11.74 16.89 21.89
N PRO A 425 12.87 17.56 21.60
CA PRO A 425 13.78 17.15 20.53
C PRO A 425 14.37 15.75 20.79
N PRO A 426 14.63 14.95 19.73
CA PRO A 426 15.27 13.65 19.89
C PRO A 426 16.72 13.79 20.42
N GLN A 427 17.18 12.84 21.22
CA GLN A 427 18.57 12.83 21.73
C GLN A 427 19.55 12.35 20.66
N GLN A 428 19.81 13.18 19.64
CA GLN A 428 20.73 12.90 18.54
C GLN A 428 21.56 14.15 18.21
N PRO A 429 22.81 14.00 17.70
CA PRO A 429 23.71 15.12 17.45
C PRO A 429 23.16 16.16 16.45
N ASN A 430 22.22 15.77 15.58
CA ASN A 430 21.58 16.64 14.58
C ASN A 430 20.11 16.97 14.90
N ALA A 431 19.70 16.90 16.17
CA ALA A 431 18.32 17.12 16.59
C ALA A 431 17.76 18.50 16.18
N ASN A 432 18.62 19.50 16.12
CA ASN A 432 18.28 20.88 15.78
C ASN A 432 18.65 21.19 14.32
N SER A 433 18.02 20.48 13.39
CA SER A 433 18.10 20.76 11.95
C SER A 433 16.72 20.64 11.30
N PHE A 434 16.52 21.32 10.18
CA PHE A 434 15.25 21.22 9.44
C PHE A 434 15.00 19.79 8.99
N MET A 435 16.06 19.07 8.62
CA MET A 435 15.95 17.67 8.18
C MET A 435 15.38 16.77 9.28
N THR A 436 15.80 16.94 10.52
CA THR A 436 15.28 16.14 11.65
C THR A 436 13.83 16.48 11.97
N ILE A 437 13.46 17.77 11.94
CA ILE A 437 12.07 18.20 12.12
C ILE A 437 11.17 17.65 11.02
N ILE A 438 11.61 17.73 9.76
CA ILE A 438 10.88 17.17 8.60
C ILE A 438 10.67 15.67 8.77
N ALA A 439 11.71 14.93 9.15
CA ALA A 439 11.61 13.48 9.36
C ALA A 439 10.62 13.12 10.48
N TRP A 440 10.64 13.87 11.58
CA TRP A 440 9.71 13.70 12.69
C TRP A 440 8.27 13.99 12.26
N LEU A 441 8.03 15.14 11.63
CA LEU A 441 6.70 15.53 11.12
C LEU A 441 6.18 14.51 10.10
N ALA A 442 7.04 13.94 9.27
CA ALA A 442 6.67 12.91 8.30
C ALA A 442 6.25 11.60 8.99
N ASN A 443 6.88 11.25 10.12
CA ASN A 443 6.48 10.11 10.94
C ASN A 443 5.12 10.37 11.62
N GLU A 444 4.93 11.55 12.21
CA GLU A 444 3.65 11.91 12.82
C GLU A 444 2.51 11.95 11.81
N ARG A 445 2.76 12.48 10.62
CA ARG A 445 1.80 12.45 9.50
C ARG A 445 1.34 11.01 9.19
N LYS A 446 2.26 10.03 9.21
CA LYS A 446 1.91 8.61 9.04
C LYS A 446 1.12 8.06 10.23
N ASN A 447 1.54 8.39 11.45
CA ASN A 447 0.87 7.96 12.68
C ASN A 447 -0.57 8.45 12.75
N VAL A 448 -0.81 9.73 12.46
CA VAL A 448 -2.13 10.38 12.47
C VAL A 448 -3.07 9.75 11.43
N ALA A 449 -2.60 9.54 10.20
CA ALA A 449 -3.39 8.84 9.17
C ALA A 449 -3.70 7.39 9.56
N GLY A 450 -2.79 6.71 10.25
CA GLY A 450 -3.02 5.38 10.83
C GLY A 450 -4.10 5.40 11.93
N LYS A 451 -3.99 6.34 12.88
CA LYS A 451 -4.95 6.50 14.00
C LYS A 451 -6.38 6.77 13.50
N TYR A 452 -6.54 7.62 12.49
CA TYR A 452 -7.86 7.91 11.90
C TYR A 452 -8.54 6.68 11.29
N ARG A 453 -7.77 5.82 10.62
CA ARG A 453 -8.30 4.57 10.05
C ARG A 453 -8.82 3.62 11.12
N LEU A 454 -8.23 3.66 12.32
CA LEU A 454 -8.66 2.88 13.47
C LEU A 454 -9.90 3.48 14.16
N SER A 455 -10.03 4.81 14.21
CA SER A 455 -11.15 5.49 14.90
C SER A 455 -12.48 5.44 14.15
N ASN A 456 -12.47 5.20 12.84
CA ASN A 456 -13.69 5.05 12.03
C ASN A 456 -14.26 3.62 12.04
N ILE A 457 -13.69 2.72 12.82
CA ILE A 457 -14.19 1.36 13.01
C ILE A 457 -15.25 1.41 14.13
N PRO A 458 -16.52 1.10 13.85
CA PRO A 458 -17.55 1.06 14.89
C PRO A 458 -17.16 -0.01 15.93
N ASP A 459 -17.07 0.38 17.20
CA ASP A 459 -16.59 -0.39 18.37
C ASP A 459 -15.08 -0.41 18.68
N TYR A 460 -14.28 0.52 18.16
CA TYR A 460 -12.92 0.72 18.70
C TYR A 460 -12.99 1.25 20.15
N ASN A 461 -12.40 0.50 21.08
CA ASN A 461 -12.46 0.72 22.53
C ASN A 461 -11.92 2.13 22.89
N LYS A 462 -12.81 3.01 23.34
CA LYS A 462 -12.58 4.45 23.58
C LYS A 462 -11.66 4.77 24.77
N ASP A 463 -11.23 3.75 25.52
CA ASP A 463 -10.50 3.92 26.79
C ASP A 463 -8.97 3.92 26.66
N LYS A 464 -8.40 3.82 25.45
CA LYS A 464 -6.99 4.12 25.25
C LYS A 464 -6.84 5.61 25.00
N THR A 465 -6.49 6.36 26.05
CA THR A 465 -6.13 7.77 25.99
C THR A 465 -5.23 8.04 24.79
N PHE A 466 -5.65 8.99 23.93
CA PHE A 466 -5.04 9.29 22.63
C PHE A 466 -3.61 9.85 22.70
N PHE A 467 -3.11 10.12 23.90
CA PHE A 467 -1.81 10.71 24.19
C PHE A 467 -1.15 10.01 25.38
N ASN A 468 0.12 9.63 25.21
CA ASN A 468 1.08 9.63 26.30
C ASN A 468 2.12 10.70 25.91
N PRO A 469 2.42 11.68 26.77
CA PRO A 469 3.47 12.67 26.51
C PRO A 469 4.85 12.02 26.32
#